data_AF-A0A7K4P6M9-F1
#
_entry.id   AF-A0A7K4P6M9-F1
#
_cell.length_a   1.000
_cell.length_b   1.000
_cell.length_c   1.000
_cell.angle_alpha   90.00
_cell.angle_beta   90.00
_cell.angle_gamma   90.00
#
_symmetry.space_group_name_H-M   'P 1'
#
loop_
_entity.id
_entity.type
_entity.pdbx_description
1 polymer ?
#
loop_
_entity_poly.entity_id
_entity_poly.type
_entity_poly.pdbx_seq_one_letter_code
_entity_poly.pdbx_strand_id
1 'polypeptide(L)'
;MKRNIFPASIFILVFIAILSSSDFSFAQEEHSLMSHDDEIENSSVGEHIEEEHSSHETELSMEQMVDTSEHEYMGDTLEEIHIHNSITAVAAQWIGVGTLLVAAPVFAIRMRSANKLSYKYVVLTLALGIGIMHVLLAPDHLIYAGMNHGIFFGILGFAQIGFGLLFIAKPTRRLAIIGIVGTMGSIVLYFITRMVELPEPFGAPEGMDQIGIITKIFEVFLIVILTYLTVYLSKQMPIGITKDAQK
;
A
#
# COMPACT_ATOMS: atom_id res chain seq x y z
N MET A 1 -0.70 -21.86 39.62
CA MET A 1 -0.45 -21.66 38.18
C MET A 1 -0.73 -20.19 37.86
N LYS A 2 0.30 -19.33 37.76
CA LYS A 2 0.13 -17.90 37.50
C LYS A 2 -0.28 -17.72 36.03
N ARG A 3 -1.51 -17.23 35.78
CA ARG A 3 -1.97 -16.87 34.43
C ARG A 3 -1.28 -15.56 34.06
N ASN A 4 -0.28 -15.62 33.18
CA ASN A 4 0.26 -14.43 32.53
C ASN A 4 -0.82 -13.92 31.56
N ILE A 5 -1.68 -13.03 32.06
CA ILE A 5 -2.66 -12.32 31.25
C ILE A 5 -1.84 -11.30 30.45
N PHE A 6 -1.51 -11.64 29.21
CA PHE A 6 -1.08 -10.64 28.25
C PHE A 6 -2.25 -9.65 28.08
N PRO A 7 -2.06 -8.33 28.27
CA PRO A 7 -3.17 -7.39 28.31
C PRO A 7 -3.71 -7.18 26.89
N ALA A 8 -4.71 -7.97 26.50
CA ALA A 8 -5.49 -7.77 25.28
C ALA A 8 -6.07 -6.33 25.17
N SER A 9 -6.17 -5.62 26.30
CA SER A 9 -6.55 -4.21 26.39
C SER A 9 -5.60 -3.27 25.66
N ILE A 10 -4.29 -3.54 25.58
CA ILE A 10 -3.34 -2.66 24.88
C ILE A 10 -3.65 -2.64 23.37
N PHE A 11 -3.99 -3.79 22.79
CA PHE A 11 -4.30 -3.89 21.37
C PHE A 11 -5.60 -3.19 20.97
N ILE A 12 -6.61 -3.25 21.84
CA ILE A 12 -7.87 -2.53 21.63
C ILE A 12 -7.63 -1.01 21.70
N LEU A 13 -6.79 -0.54 22.63
CA LEU A 13 -6.48 0.88 22.76
C LEU A 13 -5.67 1.43 21.58
N VAL A 14 -4.70 0.67 21.06
CA VAL A 14 -3.96 1.07 19.85
C VAL A 14 -4.88 1.11 18.63
N PHE A 15 -5.78 0.14 18.48
CA PHE A 15 -6.75 0.12 17.39
C PHE A 15 -7.76 1.28 17.46
N ILE A 16 -8.28 1.59 18.66
CA ILE A 16 -9.15 2.76 18.87
C ILE A 16 -8.38 4.05 18.57
N ALA A 17 -7.12 4.17 19.02
CA ALA A 17 -6.30 5.34 18.73
C ALA A 17 -6.07 5.54 17.23
N ILE A 18 -5.85 4.46 16.46
CA ILE A 18 -5.71 4.52 15.00
C ILE A 18 -7.03 5.00 14.35
N LEU A 19 -8.17 4.41 14.73
CA LEU A 19 -9.49 4.81 14.22
C LEU A 19 -9.89 6.24 14.63
N SER A 20 -9.43 6.72 15.78
CA SER A 20 -9.68 8.07 16.27
C SER A 20 -8.70 9.10 15.69
N SER A 21 -7.52 8.69 15.23
CA SER A 21 -6.55 9.56 14.56
C SER A 21 -6.83 9.76 13.07
N SER A 22 -7.61 8.87 12.45
CA SER A 22 -8.22 9.12 11.16
C SER A 22 -9.41 10.06 11.37
N ASP A 23 -9.13 11.36 11.53
CA ASP A 23 -10.10 12.41 11.22
C ASP A 23 -10.43 12.27 9.73
N PHE A 24 -11.41 11.42 9.46
CA PHE A 24 -11.95 11.10 8.15
C PHE A 24 -12.79 12.32 7.73
N SER A 25 -12.11 13.41 7.38
CA SER A 25 -12.74 14.57 6.78
C SER A 25 -13.13 14.22 5.35
N PHE A 26 -14.19 13.42 5.21
CA PHE A 26 -14.94 13.22 3.97
C PHE A 26 -15.82 14.47 3.72
N ALA A 27 -15.21 15.65 3.83
CA ALA A 27 -15.86 16.91 3.56
C ALA A 27 -15.64 17.25 2.08
N GLN A 28 -16.55 16.74 1.26
CA GLN A 28 -17.28 17.58 0.31
C GLN A 28 -16.42 18.37 -0.71
N GLU A 29 -15.76 17.66 -1.61
CA GLU A 29 -15.28 18.22 -2.88
C GLU A 29 -16.10 17.66 -4.07
N GLU A 30 -17.43 17.61 -3.92
CA GLU A 30 -18.36 17.32 -5.02
C GLU A 30 -19.23 18.53 -5.40
N HIS A 31 -18.91 19.75 -4.95
CA HIS A 31 -19.78 20.91 -5.15
C HIS A 31 -19.11 22.14 -5.79
N SER A 32 -18.19 21.93 -6.74
CA SER A 32 -17.62 23.02 -7.56
C SER A 32 -17.52 22.70 -9.07
N LEU A 33 -18.44 21.90 -9.61
CA LEU A 33 -18.61 21.71 -11.06
C LEU A 33 -19.98 22.21 -11.56
N MET A 34 -20.49 23.27 -10.95
CA MET A 34 -21.70 23.97 -11.40
C MET A 34 -21.40 25.45 -11.54
N SER A 35 -20.97 25.85 -12.74
CA SER A 35 -21.24 27.12 -13.45
C SER A 35 -20.01 27.61 -14.25
N HIS A 36 -19.78 26.99 -15.41
CA HIS A 36 -19.27 27.72 -16.57
C HIS A 36 -20.22 27.40 -17.73
N ASP A 37 -21.42 27.95 -17.60
CA ASP A 37 -22.23 28.34 -18.74
C ASP A 37 -21.55 29.57 -19.33
N ASP A 38 -20.58 29.35 -20.23
CA ASP A 38 -20.12 30.41 -21.13
C ASP A 38 -20.68 30.15 -22.52
N GLU A 39 -21.65 31.01 -22.83
CA GLU A 39 -22.13 31.43 -24.13
C GLU A 39 -21.13 31.21 -25.27
N ILE A 40 -21.42 30.21 -26.13
CA ILE A 40 -20.94 30.26 -27.52
C ILE A 40 -22.07 30.88 -28.34
N GLU A 41 -22.03 32.21 -28.37
CA GLU A 41 -22.81 33.04 -29.28
C GLU A 41 -22.28 32.89 -30.72
N ASN A 42 -23.23 32.84 -31.65
CA ASN A 42 -23.04 32.80 -33.10
C ASN A 42 -22.05 33.85 -33.63
N SER A 43 -21.21 33.46 -34.60
CA SER A 43 -20.91 34.35 -35.73
C SER A 43 -20.68 33.56 -37.01
N SER A 44 -21.59 33.78 -37.96
CA SER A 44 -21.48 33.41 -39.36
C SER A 44 -20.80 34.54 -40.15
N VAL A 45 -19.73 34.26 -40.89
CA VAL A 45 -19.29 35.00 -42.10
C VAL A 45 -18.40 33.99 -42.87
N GLY A 46 -18.69 33.58 -44.11
CA GLY A 46 -18.32 34.30 -45.36
C GLY A 46 -16.79 34.39 -45.47
N GLU A 47 -16.07 34.12 -46.55
CA GLU A 47 -16.30 33.99 -47.97
C GLU A 47 -14.94 33.59 -48.59
N HIS A 48 -14.93 33.15 -49.85
CA HIS A 48 -13.78 32.88 -50.72
C HIS A 48 -12.61 33.90 -50.65
N ILE A 49 -11.39 33.45 -50.99
CA ILE A 49 -10.54 34.00 -52.09
C ILE A 49 -9.25 33.15 -52.24
N GLU A 50 -8.97 32.76 -53.50
CA GLU A 50 -7.69 32.26 -54.01
C GLU A 50 -6.63 33.40 -54.03
N GLU A 51 -5.35 33.11 -53.88
CA GLU A 51 -4.31 33.46 -54.87
C GLU A 51 -2.88 33.15 -54.40
N GLU A 52 -2.05 32.96 -55.44
CA GLU A 52 -0.67 32.52 -55.49
C GLU A 52 0.38 33.49 -54.92
N HIS A 53 1.60 32.94 -54.79
CA HIS A 53 2.90 33.60 -55.02
C HIS A 53 3.36 34.74 -54.09
N SER A 54 4.51 34.53 -53.43
CA SER A 54 5.79 35.05 -53.92
C SER A 54 6.87 34.97 -52.84
N SER A 55 8.03 34.50 -53.25
CA SER A 55 9.31 34.64 -52.56
C SER A 55 9.66 36.10 -52.28
N HIS A 56 10.08 36.42 -51.05
CA HIS A 56 11.13 37.40 -50.83
C HIS A 56 11.81 37.20 -49.47
N GLU A 57 13.11 36.89 -49.52
CA GLU A 57 14.04 37.09 -48.41
C GLU A 57 14.13 38.58 -48.06
N THR A 58 14.13 38.93 -46.78
CA THR A 58 14.77 40.15 -46.30
C THR A 58 15.28 39.94 -44.87
N GLU A 59 16.58 40.11 -44.72
CA GLU A 59 17.38 40.13 -43.49
C GLU A 59 17.05 41.30 -42.55
N LEU A 60 17.30 41.06 -41.24
CA LEU A 60 17.59 42.03 -40.15
C LEU A 60 16.47 43.06 -39.82
N SER A 61 16.09 43.32 -38.57
CA SER A 61 16.89 43.52 -37.35
C SER A 61 16.01 43.51 -36.08
N MET A 62 16.67 43.36 -34.93
CA MET A 62 16.32 43.75 -33.55
C MET A 62 15.02 44.56 -33.30
N GLU A 63 14.45 44.33 -32.11
CA GLU A 63 13.42 45.11 -31.39
C GLU A 63 11.94 44.70 -31.53
N GLN A 64 11.62 43.58 -30.90
CA GLN A 64 10.43 43.43 -30.06
C GLN A 64 10.79 42.31 -29.09
N MET A 65 11.25 42.57 -27.86
CA MET A 65 10.42 43.01 -26.73
C MET A 65 9.04 42.35 -26.73
N VAL A 66 9.02 41.06 -27.07
CA VAL A 66 7.92 40.17 -26.76
C VAL A 66 8.06 39.81 -25.30
N ASP A 67 7.20 40.46 -24.52
CA ASP A 67 6.78 40.16 -23.17
C ASP A 67 6.86 38.65 -22.84
N THR A 68 7.91 38.26 -22.11
CA THR A 68 8.08 36.90 -21.59
C THR A 68 7.63 36.78 -20.13
N SER A 69 6.69 37.61 -19.67
CA SER A 69 6.28 37.66 -18.26
C SER A 69 5.04 36.82 -17.88
N GLU A 70 4.48 36.02 -18.80
CA GLU A 70 3.28 35.19 -18.54
C GLU A 70 3.49 33.66 -18.66
N HIS A 71 4.69 33.15 -18.39
CA HIS A 71 4.92 31.69 -18.32
C HIS A 71 5.43 31.20 -16.95
N GLU A 72 5.10 31.93 -15.90
CA GLU A 72 5.51 31.61 -14.53
C GLU A 72 4.29 31.60 -13.61
N TYR A 73 3.36 30.64 -13.76
CA TYR A 73 2.47 30.14 -12.69
C TYR A 73 1.45 29.07 -13.16
N MET A 74 1.87 28.07 -13.94
CA MET A 74 1.04 26.88 -14.26
C MET A 74 1.89 25.59 -14.23
N GLY A 75 2.83 25.53 -13.29
CA GLY A 75 3.76 24.40 -13.13
C GLY A 75 3.55 23.54 -11.88
N ASP A 76 2.55 23.87 -11.03
CA ASP A 76 2.46 23.30 -9.67
C ASP A 76 1.16 22.51 -9.37
N THR A 77 0.30 22.26 -10.35
CA THR A 77 -1.03 21.65 -10.07
C THR A 77 -1.35 20.37 -10.84
N LEU A 78 -0.46 19.89 -11.71
CA LEU A 78 -0.68 18.65 -12.48
C LEU A 78 0.30 17.51 -12.16
N GLU A 79 1.34 17.76 -11.36
CA GLU A 79 2.46 16.82 -11.19
C GLU A 79 2.53 16.16 -9.80
N GLU A 80 1.45 16.18 -9.04
CA GLU A 80 1.25 15.25 -7.93
C GLU A 80 -0.03 14.47 -8.19
N ILE A 81 -0.04 13.66 -9.26
CA ILE A 81 -0.98 12.55 -9.39
C ILE A 81 -0.65 11.59 -8.25
N HIS A 82 -1.19 11.89 -7.08
CA HIS A 82 -1.06 11.08 -5.89
C HIS A 82 -1.58 9.69 -6.22
N ILE A 83 -0.64 8.75 -6.37
CA ILE A 83 -0.88 7.31 -6.53
C ILE A 83 -1.82 6.78 -5.43
N HIS A 84 -1.97 7.53 -4.33
CA HIS A 84 -2.73 7.20 -3.13
C HIS A 84 -4.25 7.45 -3.24
N ASN A 85 -4.74 8.09 -4.30
CA ASN A 85 -6.17 8.29 -4.56
C ASN A 85 -6.74 7.34 -5.63
N SER A 86 -5.96 6.33 -6.04
CA SER A 86 -6.43 5.33 -7.00
C SER A 86 -7.56 4.46 -6.43
N ILE A 87 -8.42 3.94 -7.31
CA ILE A 87 -9.48 2.98 -6.95
C ILE A 87 -8.87 1.74 -6.26
N THR A 88 -7.69 1.33 -6.69
CA THR A 88 -6.90 0.22 -6.14
C THR A 88 -6.39 0.51 -4.73
N ALA A 89 -5.92 1.73 -4.44
CA ALA A 89 -5.53 2.14 -3.11
C ALA A 89 -6.73 2.18 -2.15
N VAL A 90 -7.86 2.75 -2.59
CA VAL A 90 -9.11 2.76 -1.82
C VAL A 90 -9.60 1.34 -1.54
N ALA A 91 -9.59 0.46 -2.54
CA ALA A 91 -9.95 -0.94 -2.36
C ALA A 91 -9.02 -1.66 -1.36
N ALA A 92 -7.70 -1.42 -1.44
CA ALA A 92 -6.73 -1.98 -0.51
C ALA A 92 -6.98 -1.52 0.93
N GLN A 93 -7.33 -0.24 1.15
CA GLN A 93 -7.70 0.28 2.46
C GLN A 93 -8.92 -0.44 3.04
N TRP A 94 -9.99 -0.59 2.25
CA TRP A 94 -11.19 -1.29 2.70
C TRP A 94 -10.95 -2.77 2.98
N ILE A 95 -10.06 -3.42 2.22
CA ILE A 95 -9.63 -4.80 2.52
C ILE A 95 -8.83 -4.86 3.82
N GLY A 96 -7.96 -3.89 4.09
CA GLY A 96 -7.30 -3.75 5.38
C GLY A 96 -8.32 -3.68 6.51
N VAL A 97 -9.27 -2.74 6.45
CA VAL A 97 -10.34 -2.57 7.43
C VAL A 97 -11.13 -3.88 7.61
N GLY A 98 -11.57 -4.50 6.52
CA GLY A 98 -12.28 -5.78 6.54
C GLY A 98 -11.47 -6.91 7.19
N THR A 99 -10.15 -6.95 6.92
CA THR A 99 -9.24 -7.91 7.53
C THR A 99 -9.18 -7.73 9.05
N LEU A 100 -9.09 -6.49 9.55
CA LEU A 100 -9.11 -6.23 11.00
C LEU A 100 -10.44 -6.63 11.63
N LEU A 101 -11.55 -6.27 10.98
CA LEU A 101 -12.90 -6.60 11.46
C LEU A 101 -13.14 -8.11 11.56
N VAL A 102 -12.48 -8.92 10.74
CA VAL A 102 -12.54 -10.39 10.83
C VAL A 102 -11.50 -10.95 11.80
N ALA A 103 -10.25 -10.49 11.71
CA ALA A 103 -9.14 -11.01 12.50
C ALA A 103 -9.31 -10.73 14.01
N ALA A 104 -9.76 -9.53 14.38
CA ALA A 104 -9.90 -9.11 15.77
C ALA A 104 -10.93 -9.96 16.56
N PRO A 105 -12.18 -10.18 16.11
CA PRO A 105 -13.13 -11.02 16.84
C PRO A 105 -12.71 -12.49 16.82
N VAL A 106 -12.17 -12.99 15.70
CA VAL A 106 -11.62 -14.36 15.65
C VAL A 106 -10.53 -14.50 16.70
N PHE A 107 -9.59 -13.55 16.77
CA PHE A 107 -8.53 -13.54 17.77
C PHE A 107 -9.08 -13.42 19.20
N ALA A 108 -10.03 -12.52 19.47
CA ALA A 108 -10.59 -12.30 20.81
C ALA A 108 -11.37 -13.51 21.33
N ILE A 109 -12.29 -14.06 20.52
CA ILE A 109 -13.05 -15.28 20.86
C ILE A 109 -12.10 -16.44 21.12
N ARG A 110 -11.05 -16.54 20.30
CA ARG A 110 -10.13 -17.64 20.34
C ARG A 110 -9.00 -17.51 21.35
N MET A 111 -8.63 -16.31 21.77
CA MET A 111 -7.67 -16.13 22.87
C MET A 111 -8.30 -16.57 24.20
N ARG A 112 -9.63 -16.42 24.32
CA ARG A 112 -10.40 -16.86 25.49
C ARG A 112 -10.57 -18.38 25.55
N SER A 113 -10.68 -19.02 24.39
CA SER A 113 -10.74 -20.48 24.26
C SER A 113 -9.31 -21.03 24.22
N ALA A 114 -8.85 -21.80 25.21
CA ALA A 114 -7.50 -22.37 25.28
C ALA A 114 -7.15 -23.37 24.14
N ASN A 115 -7.86 -23.34 23.02
CA ASN A 115 -7.72 -24.19 21.86
C ASN A 115 -6.56 -23.77 20.96
N LYS A 116 -5.54 -24.62 20.92
CA LYS A 116 -4.33 -24.49 20.09
C LYS A 116 -4.61 -24.50 18.58
N LEU A 117 -5.83 -24.78 18.11
CA LEU A 117 -6.13 -24.71 16.67
C LEU A 117 -6.37 -23.28 16.18
N SER A 118 -6.54 -22.32 17.09
CA SER A 118 -7.14 -21.05 16.75
C SER A 118 -6.20 -20.00 16.17
N TYR A 119 -4.92 -20.02 16.56
CA TYR A 119 -3.93 -19.03 16.10
C TYR A 119 -3.64 -19.16 14.60
N LYS A 120 -3.81 -20.35 14.02
CA LYS A 120 -3.57 -20.60 12.59
C LYS A 120 -4.49 -19.75 11.71
N TYR A 121 -5.74 -19.60 12.14
CA TYR A 121 -6.72 -18.78 11.42
C TYR A 121 -6.41 -17.30 11.51
N VAL A 122 -5.90 -16.84 12.66
CA VAL A 122 -5.49 -15.43 12.84
C VAL A 122 -4.28 -15.12 11.95
N VAL A 123 -3.28 -16.01 11.93
CA VAL A 123 -2.14 -15.90 11.01
C VAL A 123 -2.60 -15.91 9.56
N LEU A 124 -3.51 -16.83 9.19
CA LEU A 124 -4.07 -16.90 7.84
C LEU A 124 -4.77 -15.59 7.46
N THR A 125 -5.69 -15.08 8.28
CA THR A 125 -6.44 -13.86 7.98
C THR A 125 -5.51 -12.66 7.82
N LEU A 126 -4.54 -12.48 8.73
CA LEU A 126 -3.57 -11.39 8.61
C LEU A 126 -2.70 -11.54 7.35
N ALA A 127 -2.13 -12.71 7.11
CA ALA A 127 -1.27 -12.95 5.96
C ALA A 127 -2.01 -12.78 4.62
N LEU A 128 -3.27 -13.24 4.54
CA LEU A 128 -4.13 -13.03 3.38
C LEU A 128 -4.44 -11.55 3.18
N GLY A 129 -4.87 -10.83 4.22
CA GLY A 129 -5.18 -9.41 4.10
C GLY A 129 -3.98 -8.59 3.65
N ILE A 130 -2.82 -8.80 4.28
CA ILE A 130 -1.55 -8.15 3.88
C ILE A 130 -1.19 -8.49 2.44
N GLY A 131 -1.27 -9.77 2.06
CA GLY A 131 -0.92 -10.20 0.72
C GLY A 131 -1.84 -9.64 -0.36
N ILE A 132 -3.16 -9.57 -0.09
CA ILE A 132 -4.13 -8.96 -1.01
C ILE A 132 -3.87 -7.45 -1.14
N MET A 133 -3.56 -6.74 -0.05
CA MET A 133 -3.18 -5.33 -0.12
C MET A 133 -1.96 -5.12 -1.03
N HIS A 134 -0.91 -5.92 -0.90
CA HIS A 134 0.26 -5.87 -1.79
C HIS A 134 -0.10 -6.16 -3.26
N VAL A 135 -0.93 -7.16 -3.53
CA VAL A 135 -1.37 -7.48 -4.91
C VAL A 135 -2.21 -6.34 -5.50
N LEU A 136 -3.07 -5.71 -4.71
CA LEU A 136 -3.89 -4.59 -5.19
C LEU A 136 -3.08 -3.32 -5.45
N LEU A 137 -1.98 -3.12 -4.74
CA LEU A 137 -1.06 -1.99 -4.97
C LEU A 137 -0.13 -2.25 -6.17
N ALA A 138 0.04 -3.50 -6.61
CA ALA A 138 0.96 -3.85 -7.68
C ALA A 138 0.68 -3.12 -9.01
N PRO A 139 -0.58 -3.00 -9.51
CA PRO A 139 -0.86 -2.28 -10.75
C PRO A 139 -0.44 -0.81 -10.71
N ASP A 140 -0.71 -0.12 -9.61
CA ASP A 140 -0.30 1.28 -9.44
C ASP A 140 1.23 1.41 -9.46
N HIS A 141 1.94 0.51 -8.77
CA HIS A 141 3.40 0.51 -8.80
C HIS A 141 3.97 0.09 -10.17
N LEU A 142 3.29 -0.75 -10.94
CA LEU A 142 3.69 -1.07 -12.32
C LEU A 142 3.60 0.18 -13.22
N ILE A 143 2.54 0.98 -13.06
CA ILE A 143 2.25 2.14 -13.91
C ILE A 143 3.12 3.34 -13.52
N TYR A 144 3.21 3.65 -12.23
CA TYR A 144 3.78 4.91 -11.76
C TYR A 144 5.21 4.77 -11.20
N ALA A 145 5.56 3.64 -10.58
CA ALA A 145 6.88 3.40 -10.00
C ALA A 145 7.78 2.50 -10.90
N GLY A 146 7.23 2.00 -12.01
CA GLY A 146 7.92 1.15 -12.96
C GLY A 146 7.81 -0.36 -12.68
N MET A 147 8.17 -1.13 -13.71
CA MET A 147 7.91 -2.57 -13.77
C MET A 147 8.49 -3.37 -12.59
N ASN A 148 9.68 -3.01 -12.12
CA ASN A 148 10.35 -3.73 -11.05
C ASN A 148 9.60 -3.62 -9.71
N HIS A 149 9.08 -2.44 -9.39
CA HIS A 149 8.29 -2.23 -8.17
C HIS A 149 7.00 -3.03 -8.20
N GLY A 150 6.23 -2.90 -9.28
CA GLY A 150 4.96 -3.61 -9.37
C GLY A 150 5.11 -5.14 -9.38
N ILE A 151 6.14 -5.69 -10.05
CA ILE A 151 6.46 -7.13 -9.96
C ILE A 151 6.84 -7.53 -8.54
N PHE A 152 7.65 -6.72 -7.85
CA PHE A 152 8.03 -6.98 -6.47
C PHE A 152 6.80 -7.04 -5.55
N PHE A 153 5.89 -6.07 -5.64
CA PHE A 153 4.63 -6.06 -4.88
C PHE A 153 3.77 -7.29 -5.19
N GLY A 154 3.65 -7.68 -6.46
CA GLY A 154 2.94 -8.89 -6.86
C GLY A 154 3.53 -10.15 -6.23
N ILE A 155 4.85 -10.36 -6.38
CA ILE A 155 5.56 -11.53 -5.81
C ILE A 155 5.42 -11.55 -4.29
N LEU A 156 5.63 -10.40 -3.64
CA LEU A 156 5.52 -10.26 -2.19
C LEU A 156 4.10 -10.60 -1.71
N GLY A 157 3.08 -10.08 -2.38
CA GLY A 157 1.69 -10.35 -2.07
C GLY A 157 1.31 -11.82 -2.21
N PHE A 158 1.68 -12.47 -3.32
CA PHE A 158 1.46 -13.90 -3.51
C PHE A 158 2.25 -14.76 -2.52
N ALA A 159 3.49 -14.37 -2.19
CA ALA A 159 4.29 -15.06 -1.18
C ALA A 159 3.62 -14.97 0.21
N GLN A 160 3.05 -13.82 0.57
CA GLN A 160 2.34 -13.62 1.84
C GLN A 160 1.04 -14.45 1.91
N ILE A 161 0.27 -14.50 0.82
CA ILE A 161 -0.92 -15.36 0.69
C ILE A 161 -0.53 -16.84 0.82
N GLY A 162 0.47 -17.27 0.05
CA GLY A 162 0.99 -18.64 0.07
C GLY A 162 1.52 -19.03 1.44
N PHE A 163 2.19 -18.11 2.14
CA PHE A 163 2.62 -18.29 3.52
C PHE A 163 1.44 -18.56 4.46
N GLY A 164 0.39 -17.74 4.41
CA GLY A 164 -0.82 -17.94 5.22
C GLY A 164 -1.45 -19.31 5.00
N LEU A 165 -1.60 -19.72 3.73
CA LEU A 165 -2.15 -21.03 3.34
C LEU A 165 -1.24 -22.19 3.81
N LEU A 166 0.07 -22.07 3.64
CA LEU A 166 1.02 -23.08 4.08
C LEU A 166 1.03 -23.19 5.61
N PHE A 167 0.87 -22.07 6.33
CA PHE A 167 0.85 -22.04 7.79
C PHE A 167 -0.40 -22.71 8.37
N ILE A 168 -1.55 -22.61 7.71
CA ILE A 168 -2.74 -23.35 8.15
C ILE A 168 -2.54 -24.86 7.98
N ALA A 169 -1.96 -25.29 6.85
CA ALA A 169 -1.74 -26.70 6.52
C ALA A 169 -0.70 -27.33 7.45
N LYS A 170 0.42 -26.66 7.69
CA LYS A 170 1.53 -27.20 8.48
C LYS A 170 2.25 -26.11 9.30
N PRO A 171 1.68 -25.68 10.44
CA PRO A 171 2.33 -24.70 11.29
C PRO A 171 3.52 -25.35 11.98
N THR A 172 4.71 -24.93 11.56
CA THR A 172 5.97 -25.35 12.15
C THR A 172 6.73 -24.14 12.64
N ARG A 173 7.62 -24.35 13.62
CA ARG A 173 8.53 -23.29 14.08
C ARG A 173 9.37 -22.70 12.95
N ARG A 174 9.85 -23.55 12.03
CA ARG A 174 10.63 -23.10 10.86
C ARG A 174 9.82 -22.17 9.99
N LEU A 175 8.57 -22.54 9.70
CA LEU A 175 7.68 -21.70 8.91
C LEU A 175 7.37 -20.38 9.62
N ALA A 176 7.13 -20.39 10.94
CA ALA A 176 6.95 -19.15 11.70
C ALA A 176 8.18 -18.21 11.60
N ILE A 177 9.40 -18.75 11.69
CA ILE A 177 10.64 -17.98 11.52
C ILE A 177 10.74 -17.43 10.09
N ILE A 178 10.45 -18.23 9.07
CA ILE A 178 10.42 -17.76 7.67
C ILE A 178 9.43 -16.59 7.51
N GLY A 179 8.23 -16.72 8.08
CA GLY A 179 7.23 -15.65 8.05
C GLY A 179 7.70 -14.38 8.76
N ILE A 180 8.35 -14.50 9.93
CA ILE A 180 8.94 -13.37 10.66
C ILE A 180 10.01 -12.68 9.81
N VAL A 181 10.97 -13.43 9.26
CA VAL A 181 12.07 -12.87 8.47
C VAL A 181 11.57 -12.21 7.20
N GLY A 182 10.66 -12.86 6.46
CA GLY A 182 10.10 -12.29 5.23
C GLY A 182 9.28 -11.03 5.50
N THR A 183 8.41 -11.06 6.51
CA THR A 183 7.58 -9.90 6.89
C THR A 183 8.45 -8.76 7.43
N MET A 184 9.48 -9.05 8.23
CA MET A 184 10.43 -8.05 8.71
C MET A 184 11.20 -7.42 7.55
N GLY A 185 11.63 -8.23 6.56
CA GLY A 185 12.26 -7.75 5.35
C GLY A 185 11.38 -6.76 4.58
N SER A 186 10.08 -7.05 4.44
CA SER A 186 9.09 -6.14 3.84
C SER A 186 8.96 -4.82 4.59
N ILE A 187 8.96 -4.84 5.93
CA ILE A 187 8.91 -3.63 6.76
C ILE A 187 10.18 -2.80 6.58
N VAL A 188 11.35 -3.43 6.72
CA VAL A 188 12.64 -2.76 6.60
C VAL A 188 12.81 -2.16 5.21
N LEU A 189 12.47 -2.91 4.16
CA LEU A 189 12.55 -2.42 2.80
C LEU A 189 11.66 -1.20 2.58
N TYR A 190 10.41 -1.23 3.09
CA TYR A 190 9.52 -0.06 3.03
C TYR A 190 10.14 1.19 3.67
N PHE A 191 10.76 1.06 4.85
CA PHE A 191 11.41 2.23 5.46
C PHE A 191 12.64 2.69 4.68
N ILE A 192 13.44 1.76 4.15
CA ILE A 192 14.61 2.10 3.33
C ILE A 192 14.17 2.89 2.09
N THR A 193 13.15 2.44 1.36
CA THR A 193 12.66 3.10 0.15
C THR A 193 12.05 4.49 0.40
N ARG A 194 11.69 4.82 1.65
CA ARG A 194 11.15 6.14 2.05
C ARG A 194 12.18 7.06 2.70
N MET A 195 13.32 6.52 3.16
CA MET A 195 14.35 7.28 3.88
C MET A 195 15.61 7.52 3.06
N VAL A 196 15.89 6.65 2.09
CA VAL A 196 17.13 6.65 1.32
C VAL A 196 16.80 6.61 -0.16
N GLU A 197 17.43 7.48 -0.94
CA GLU A 197 17.38 7.37 -2.39
C GLU A 197 18.07 6.07 -2.80
N LEU A 198 17.32 5.14 -3.36
CA LEU A 198 17.90 3.90 -3.83
C LEU A 198 18.45 4.13 -5.24
N PRO A 199 19.60 3.50 -5.58
CA PRO A 199 20.05 3.53 -6.96
C PRO A 199 18.98 2.92 -7.87
N GLU A 200 18.96 3.39 -9.11
CA GLU A 200 18.17 2.78 -10.18
C GLU A 200 18.33 1.24 -10.16
N PRO A 201 17.23 0.47 -10.27
CA PRO A 201 15.94 0.88 -10.81
C PRO A 201 14.88 1.27 -9.76
N PHE A 202 15.28 1.53 -8.50
CA PHE A 202 14.32 1.78 -7.41
C PHE A 202 14.05 3.28 -7.15
N GLY A 203 14.92 4.17 -7.62
CA GLY A 203 14.63 5.60 -7.74
C GLY A 203 14.60 6.41 -6.43
N ALA A 204 14.10 7.65 -6.57
CA ALA A 204 14.02 8.66 -5.52
C ALA A 204 13.04 8.29 -4.39
N PRO A 205 13.22 8.81 -3.16
CA PRO A 205 12.39 8.47 -2.01
C PRO A 205 10.94 8.86 -2.30
N GLU A 206 10.06 7.87 -2.30
CA GLU A 206 8.63 8.16 -2.35
C GLU A 206 8.15 8.70 -0.98
N GLY A 207 7.14 9.58 -0.95
CA GLY A 207 6.57 10.11 0.30
C GLY A 207 5.87 9.05 1.14
N MET A 208 5.71 9.21 2.46
CA MET A 208 4.99 8.21 3.25
C MET A 208 3.50 8.16 2.90
N ASP A 209 3.02 6.98 2.50
CA ASP A 209 1.63 6.78 2.12
C ASP A 209 0.80 6.07 3.20
N GLN A 210 -0.49 6.44 3.29
CA GLN A 210 -1.38 5.93 4.33
C GLN A 210 -1.58 4.41 4.25
N ILE A 211 -1.77 3.86 3.03
CA ILE A 211 -2.02 2.43 2.84
C ILE A 211 -0.75 1.61 3.15
N GLY A 212 0.43 2.13 2.84
CA GLY A 212 1.72 1.60 3.23
C GLY A 212 1.83 1.50 4.74
N ILE A 213 1.59 2.59 5.47
CA ILE A 213 1.60 2.62 6.95
C ILE A 213 0.62 1.58 7.53
N ILE A 214 -0.62 1.56 7.03
CA ILE A 214 -1.63 0.58 7.46
C ILE A 214 -1.07 -0.83 7.24
N THR A 215 -0.60 -1.15 6.04
CA THR A 215 -0.01 -2.46 5.71
C THR A 215 1.13 -2.83 6.67
N LYS A 216 2.04 -1.89 6.98
CA LYS A 216 3.14 -2.12 7.95
C LYS A 216 2.63 -2.42 9.36
N ILE A 217 1.56 -1.77 9.81
CA ILE A 217 0.94 -2.06 11.11
C ILE A 217 0.48 -3.53 11.15
N PHE A 218 -0.22 -4.01 10.12
CA PHE A 218 -0.64 -5.42 10.03
C PHE A 218 0.55 -6.38 10.00
N GLU A 219 1.60 -6.04 9.27
CA GLU A 219 2.84 -6.82 9.22
C GLU A 219 3.49 -6.93 10.61
N VAL A 220 3.55 -5.84 11.38
CA VAL A 220 4.02 -5.87 12.78
C VAL A 220 3.15 -6.77 13.65
N PHE A 221 1.82 -6.68 13.53
CA PHE A 221 0.89 -7.57 14.24
C PHE A 221 1.15 -9.04 13.93
N LEU A 222 1.35 -9.37 12.64
CA LEU A 222 1.68 -10.72 12.21
C LEU A 222 3.00 -11.20 12.83
N ILE A 223 4.04 -10.37 12.83
CA ILE A 223 5.34 -10.68 13.46
C ILE A 223 5.18 -10.95 14.96
N VAL A 224 4.41 -10.12 15.68
CA VAL A 224 4.17 -10.30 17.13
C VAL A 224 3.51 -11.65 17.40
N ILE A 225 2.49 -12.01 16.62
CA ILE A 225 1.80 -13.30 16.76
C ILE A 225 2.74 -14.46 16.43
N LEU A 226 3.47 -14.40 15.31
CA LEU A 226 4.41 -15.46 14.93
C LEU A 226 5.54 -15.63 15.96
N THR A 227 6.02 -14.53 16.54
CA THR A 227 7.03 -14.53 17.60
C THR A 227 6.47 -15.17 18.86
N TYR A 228 5.26 -14.78 19.28
CA TYR A 228 4.56 -15.42 20.40
C TYR A 228 4.41 -16.92 20.19
N LEU A 229 3.98 -17.37 19.00
CA LEU A 229 3.86 -18.78 18.67
C LEU A 229 5.22 -19.49 18.69
N THR A 230 6.26 -18.84 18.16
CA THR A 230 7.63 -19.38 18.14
C THR A 230 8.16 -19.60 19.55
N VAL A 231 7.97 -18.64 20.47
CA VAL A 231 8.45 -18.73 21.85
C VAL A 231 7.56 -19.66 22.68
N TYR A 232 6.25 -19.46 22.66
CA TYR A 232 5.30 -20.10 23.55
C TYR A 232 4.94 -21.52 23.14
N LEU A 233 4.89 -21.82 21.83
CA LEU A 233 4.61 -23.16 21.33
C LEU A 233 5.87 -23.96 20.98
N SER A 234 7.08 -23.43 21.17
CA SER A 234 8.33 -24.20 21.04
C SER A 234 8.36 -25.46 21.92
N LYS A 235 7.63 -25.46 23.04
CA LYS A 235 7.47 -26.63 23.92
C LYS A 235 6.58 -27.73 23.33
N GLN A 236 5.88 -27.46 22.23
CA GLN A 236 4.83 -28.33 21.69
C GLN A 236 4.91 -28.53 20.17
N MET A 237 5.58 -27.66 19.43
CA MET A 237 5.84 -27.84 18.00
C MET A 237 7.12 -28.65 17.85
N PRO A 238 7.05 -29.93 17.41
CA PRO A 238 8.25 -30.71 17.17
C PRO A 238 9.12 -29.95 16.16
N ILE A 239 10.37 -29.70 16.53
CA ILE A 239 11.38 -29.30 15.57
C ILE A 239 11.46 -30.49 14.62
N GLY A 240 11.10 -30.31 13.34
CA GLY A 240 11.01 -31.37 12.33
C GLY A 240 12.35 -32.01 11.95
N ILE A 241 13.21 -32.27 12.93
CA ILE A 241 14.34 -33.18 12.85
C ILE A 241 13.83 -34.47 13.50
N THR A 242 13.05 -35.24 12.75
CA THR A 242 12.70 -36.61 13.14
C THR A 242 14.00 -37.40 13.19
N LYS A 243 14.29 -38.01 14.34
CA LYS A 243 15.49 -38.81 14.59
C LYS A 243 15.53 -40.12 13.77
N ASP A 244 14.53 -40.36 12.93
CA ASP A 244 14.38 -41.58 12.14
C ASP A 244 15.36 -41.66 10.94
N ALA A 245 16.21 -40.65 10.73
CA ALA A 245 17.28 -40.67 9.74
C ALA A 245 18.62 -41.23 10.27
N GLN A 246 18.64 -41.86 11.46
CA GLN A 246 19.83 -42.49 12.06
C GLN A 246 19.72 -44.02 12.23
N LYS A 247 18.85 -44.69 11.48
CA LYS A 247 18.82 -46.15 11.38
C LYS A 247 19.07 -46.59 9.96
#